data_AF-A0A497RYW4-F1
#
_entry.id   AF-A0A497RYW4-F1
#
_cell.length_a   1.000
_cell.length_b   1.000
_cell.length_c   1.000
_cell.angle_alpha   90.00
_cell.angle_beta   90.00
_cell.angle_gamma   90.00
#
_symmetry.space_group_name_H-M   'P 1'
#
loop_
_entity.id
_entity.type
_entity.pdbx_description
1 polymer ?
#
loop_
_entity_poly.entity_id
_entity_poly.type
_entity_poly.pdbx_seq_one_letter_code
_entity_poly.pdbx_strand_id
1 'polypeptide(L)'
;MINESLVAYFIRKTLEKEGRIKSLSYLQDKIKEEFLEGISISRLRRIIVKYRIGKLRIRTKKSERKILRVCPVCKRELKLNTIQTLQGSIVVESFSCRNCGYKGFPDAWKVARYEISKE
;
A
#
# COMPACT_ATOMS: atom_id res chain seq x y z
N MET A 1 3.47 -23.79 -4.50
CA MET A 1 3.24 -22.44 -5.03
C MET A 1 1.78 -22.09 -4.80
N ILE A 2 1.51 -21.41 -3.69
CA ILE A 2 0.16 -20.98 -3.33
C ILE A 2 -0.52 -20.19 -4.49
N ASN A 3 -1.78 -20.52 -4.77
CA ASN A 3 -2.63 -19.86 -5.75
C ASN A 3 -3.04 -18.45 -5.25
N GLU A 4 -2.82 -17.41 -6.07
CA GLU A 4 -3.13 -16.03 -5.71
C GLU A 4 -4.61 -15.78 -5.43
N SER A 5 -5.51 -16.46 -6.15
CA SER A 5 -6.96 -16.30 -6.00
C SER A 5 -7.44 -16.86 -4.65
N LEU A 6 -6.86 -17.98 -4.19
CA LEU A 6 -7.16 -18.56 -2.88
C LEU A 6 -6.68 -17.66 -1.76
N VAL A 7 -5.48 -17.09 -1.89
CA VAL A 7 -4.98 -16.09 -0.93
C VAL A 7 -5.88 -14.87 -0.91
N ALA A 8 -6.28 -14.35 -2.08
CA ALA A 8 -7.17 -13.21 -2.16
C ALA A 8 -8.51 -13.48 -1.46
N TYR A 9 -9.08 -14.67 -1.66
CA TYR A 9 -10.29 -15.12 -0.98
C TYR A 9 -10.09 -15.18 0.54
N PHE A 10 -9.01 -15.81 1.01
CA PHE A 10 -8.67 -15.89 2.42
C PHE A 10 -8.53 -14.51 3.07
N ILE A 11 -7.83 -13.58 2.41
CA ILE A 11 -7.65 -12.21 2.92
C ILE A 11 -9.01 -11.50 3.04
N ARG A 12 -9.91 -11.67 2.05
CA ARG A 12 -11.27 -11.11 2.12
C ARG A 12 -12.06 -11.67 3.29
N LYS A 13 -12.05 -12.99 3.47
CA LYS A 13 -12.72 -13.67 4.59
C LYS A 13 -12.19 -13.20 5.94
N THR A 14 -10.87 -13.09 6.08
CA THR A 14 -10.22 -12.57 7.29
C THR A 14 -10.59 -11.12 7.55
N LEU A 15 -10.62 -10.27 6.51
CA LEU A 15 -11.04 -8.88 6.62
C LEU A 15 -12.52 -8.75 6.99
N GLU A 16 -13.39 -9.62 6.47
CA GLU A 16 -14.81 -9.65 6.81
C GLU A 16 -15.03 -10.03 8.27
N LYS A 17 -14.27 -11.00 8.77
CA LYS A 17 -14.34 -11.46 10.17
C LYS A 17 -13.77 -10.45 11.17
N GLU A 18 -12.62 -9.86 10.86
CA GLU A 18 -11.90 -8.99 11.80
C GLU A 18 -12.23 -7.50 11.63
N GLY A 19 -12.87 -7.11 10.53
CA GLY A 19 -13.15 -5.72 10.14
C GLY A 19 -11.92 -4.91 9.72
N ARG A 20 -10.74 -5.26 10.26
CA ARG A 20 -9.47 -4.59 9.98
C ARG A 20 -8.27 -5.50 10.16
N ILE A 21 -7.35 -5.47 9.19
CA ILE A 21 -6.05 -6.14 9.26
C ILE A 21 -4.98 -5.13 9.71
N LYS A 22 -4.37 -5.39 10.87
CA LYS A 22 -3.43 -4.46 11.56
C LYS A 22 -2.08 -4.32 10.84
N SER A 23 -1.59 -5.36 10.18
CA SER A 23 -0.32 -5.34 9.46
C SER A 23 -0.25 -6.46 8.42
N LEU A 24 0.69 -6.34 7.48
CA LEU A 24 0.98 -7.39 6.51
C LEU A 24 1.69 -8.60 7.13
N SER A 25 2.46 -8.40 8.20
CA SER A 25 3.13 -9.50 8.92
C SER A 25 2.08 -10.40 9.59
N TYR A 26 1.09 -9.80 10.26
CA TYR A 26 -0.04 -10.54 10.83
C TYR A 26 -0.76 -11.40 9.78
N LEU A 27 -1.01 -10.82 8.59
CA LEU A 27 -1.65 -11.53 7.49
C LEU A 27 -0.75 -12.63 6.90
N GLN A 28 0.57 -12.41 6.87
CA GLN A 28 1.56 -13.38 6.43
C GLN A 28 1.59 -14.59 7.37
N ASP A 29 1.56 -14.37 8.68
CA ASP A 29 1.52 -15.44 9.69
C ASP A 29 0.22 -16.25 9.56
N LYS A 30 -0.93 -15.59 9.39
CA LYS A 30 -2.22 -16.25 9.15
C LYS A 30 -2.25 -17.10 7.89
N ILE A 31 -1.63 -16.63 6.80
CA ILE A 31 -1.52 -17.40 5.55
C ILE A 31 -0.60 -18.60 5.74
N LYS A 32 0.50 -18.45 6.49
CA LYS A 32 1.39 -19.57 6.80
C LYS A 32 0.69 -20.63 7.65
N GLU A 33 -0.13 -20.23 8.61
CA GLU A 33 -0.97 -21.14 9.42
C GLU A 33 -1.98 -21.90 8.55
N GLU A 34 -2.70 -21.21 7.66
CA GLU A 34 -3.77 -21.81 6.84
C GLU A 34 -3.23 -22.71 5.71
N PHE A 35 -2.20 -22.27 4.99
CA PHE A 35 -1.74 -22.93 3.77
C PHE A 35 -0.46 -23.77 3.97
N LEU A 36 0.12 -23.76 5.17
CA LEU A 36 1.41 -24.39 5.50
C LEU A 36 2.60 -23.95 4.61
N GLU A 37 2.40 -22.93 3.77
CA GLU A 37 3.38 -22.35 2.87
C GLU A 37 3.45 -20.84 3.11
N GLY A 38 4.66 -20.30 3.19
CA GLY A 38 4.88 -18.88 3.43
C GLY A 38 4.71 -18.05 2.15
N ILE A 39 4.14 -16.86 2.27
CA ILE A 39 4.09 -15.87 1.19
C ILE A 39 4.96 -14.67 1.53
N SER A 40 5.72 -14.12 0.58
CA SER A 40 6.49 -12.90 0.83
C SER A 40 5.57 -11.68 0.94
N ILE A 41 5.93 -10.73 1.82
CA ILE A 41 5.21 -9.46 1.97
C ILE A 41 5.04 -8.74 0.62
N SER A 42 6.06 -8.78 -0.24
CA SER A 42 6.01 -8.17 -1.58
C SER A 42 4.97 -8.83 -2.48
N ARG A 43 4.78 -10.15 -2.39
CA ARG A 43 3.75 -10.87 -3.15
C ARG A 43 2.36 -10.62 -2.55
N LEU A 44 2.25 -10.64 -1.22
CA LEU A 44 1.02 -10.31 -0.50
C LEU A 44 0.48 -8.92 -0.87
N ARG A 45 1.35 -7.90 -0.90
CA ARG A 45 1.02 -6.54 -1.37
C ARG A 45 0.48 -6.54 -2.79
N ARG A 46 1.13 -7.27 -3.70
CA ARG A 46 0.69 -7.37 -5.09
C ARG A 46 -0.72 -7.97 -5.18
N ILE A 47 -1.01 -9.02 -4.42
CA ILE A 47 -2.33 -9.64 -4.37
C ILE A 47 -3.37 -8.66 -3.86
N ILE A 48 -3.14 -8.01 -2.73
CA ILE A 48 -4.09 -7.03 -2.14
C ILE A 48 -4.43 -5.91 -3.14
N VAL A 49 -3.42 -5.35 -3.81
CA VAL A 49 -3.61 -4.30 -4.81
C VAL A 49 -4.31 -4.83 -6.07
N LYS A 50 -3.90 -5.99 -6.58
CA LYS A 50 -4.45 -6.61 -7.80
C LYS A 50 -5.93 -6.95 -7.64
N TYR A 51 -6.31 -7.52 -6.51
CA TYR A 51 -7.69 -7.95 -6.22
C TYR A 51 -8.55 -6.88 -5.52
N ARG A 52 -8.01 -5.66 -5.34
CA ARG A 52 -8.66 -4.52 -4.69
C ARG A 52 -9.32 -4.90 -3.36
N ILE A 53 -8.57 -5.59 -2.51
CA ILE A 53 -9.10 -6.14 -1.26
C ILE A 53 -9.16 -5.04 -0.19
N GLY A 54 -10.38 -4.58 0.11
CA GLY A 54 -10.63 -3.53 1.10
C GLY A 54 -10.01 -2.18 0.74
N LYS A 55 -10.11 -1.23 1.65
CA LYS A 55 -9.43 0.06 1.54
C LYS A 55 -8.03 -0.05 2.11
N LEU A 56 -7.05 0.06 1.23
CA LEU A 56 -5.66 0.07 1.60
C LEU A 56 -5.26 1.47 2.10
N ARG A 57 -5.04 1.61 3.41
CA ARG A 57 -4.42 2.80 4.00
C ARG A 57 -2.92 2.58 4.10
N ILE A 58 -2.15 3.48 3.46
CA ILE A 58 -0.70 3.43 3.47
C ILE A 58 -0.20 4.62 4.28
N ARG A 59 0.45 4.34 5.41
CA ARG A 59 1.07 5.37 6.25
C ARG A 59 2.51 5.60 5.81
N THR A 60 2.85 6.86 5.58
CA THR A 60 4.23 7.29 5.34
C THR A 60 4.85 7.87 6.61
N LYS A 61 6.18 7.93 6.67
CA LYS A 61 6.93 8.59 7.75
C LYS A 61 7.91 9.62 7.18
N LYS A 62 8.29 10.58 8.03
CA LYS A 62 9.30 11.60 7.69
C LYS A 62 10.60 10.97 7.22
N SER A 63 11.23 11.60 6.24
CA SER A 63 12.37 11.13 5.47
C SER A 63 13.09 12.32 4.83
N GLU A 64 14.29 12.10 4.29
CA GLU A 64 14.94 13.06 3.40
C GLU A 64 14.02 13.48 2.26
N ARG A 65 14.10 14.75 1.88
CA ARG A 65 13.28 15.33 0.84
C ARG A 65 13.54 14.62 -0.48
N LYS A 66 12.53 13.96 -1.03
CA LYS A 66 12.63 13.25 -2.31
C LYS A 66 11.33 13.33 -3.09
N ILE A 67 11.43 13.73 -4.35
CA ILE A 67 10.32 13.70 -5.30
C ILE A 67 10.32 12.32 -5.97
N LEU A 68 9.30 11.52 -5.68
CA LEU A 68 9.15 10.21 -6.29
C LEU A 68 8.32 10.31 -7.59
N ARG A 69 8.85 9.75 -8.68
CA ARG A 69 8.08 9.54 -9.93
C ARG A 69 7.41 8.18 -10.00
N VAL A 70 7.92 7.20 -9.25
CA VAL A 70 7.44 5.81 -9.26
C VAL A 70 6.93 5.42 -7.88
N CYS A 71 5.78 4.77 -7.84
CA CYS A 71 5.13 4.35 -6.61
C CYS A 71 5.98 3.29 -5.88
N PRO A 72 6.36 3.52 -4.61
CA PRO A 72 7.15 2.55 -3.85
C PRO A 72 6.38 1.27 -3.52
N VAL A 73 5.05 1.27 -3.68
CA VAL A 73 4.16 0.14 -3.36
C VAL A 73 3.93 -0.76 -4.56
N CYS A 74 3.44 -0.21 -5.66
CA CYS A 74 3.02 -0.99 -6.83
C CYS A 74 3.83 -0.71 -8.10
N LYS A 75 4.90 0.10 -8.00
CA LYS A 75 5.83 0.43 -9.10
C LYS A 75 5.21 1.12 -10.32
N ARG A 76 3.95 1.56 -10.24
CA ARG A 76 3.32 2.41 -11.25
C ARG A 76 3.76 3.87 -11.11
N GLU A 77 3.59 4.64 -12.17
CA GLU A 77 3.83 6.08 -12.17
C GLU A 77 2.95 6.82 -11.15
N LEU A 78 3.52 7.85 -10.53
CA LEU A 78 2.86 8.71 -9.56
C LEU A 78 2.33 9.98 -10.24
N LYS A 79 1.12 10.39 -9.88
CA LYS A 79 0.63 11.74 -10.15
C LYS A 79 1.33 12.69 -9.17
N LEU A 80 2.09 13.64 -9.70
CA LEU A 80 2.62 14.77 -8.93
C LEU A 80 1.53 15.83 -8.79
N ASN A 81 1.27 16.29 -7.57
CA ASN A 81 0.44 17.45 -7.32
C ASN A 81 1.36 18.62 -7.03
N THR A 82 1.25 19.66 -7.85
CA THR A 82 2.09 20.85 -7.79
C THR A 82 1.25 22.06 -7.40
N ILE A 83 1.90 23.00 -6.72
CA ILE A 83 1.34 24.32 -6.41
C ILE A 83 2.27 25.39 -6.96
N GLN A 84 1.72 26.57 -7.25
CA GLN A 84 2.51 27.75 -7.57
C GLN A 84 2.75 28.56 -6.28
N THR A 85 4.00 28.91 -5.99
CA THR A 85 4.34 29.74 -4.84
C THR A 85 4.02 31.21 -5.12
N LEU A 86 4.02 32.04 -4.07
CA LEU A 86 3.84 33.49 -4.19
C LEU A 86 4.92 34.15 -5.06
N GLN A 87 6.12 33.56 -5.13
CA GLN A 87 7.21 34.00 -6.01
C GLN A 87 7.10 33.47 -7.45
N GLY A 88 5.99 32.81 -7.82
CA GLY A 88 5.74 32.30 -9.16
C GLY A 88 6.35 30.93 -9.48
N SER A 89 7.10 30.33 -8.56
CA SER A 89 7.76 29.03 -8.76
C SER A 89 6.79 27.85 -8.60
N ILE A 90 6.91 26.82 -9.43
CA ILE A 90 6.14 25.58 -9.30
C ILE A 90 6.88 24.61 -8.36
N VAL A 91 6.21 24.15 -7.31
CA VAL A 91 6.76 23.15 -6.37
C VAL A 91 5.84 21.94 -6.24
N VAL A 92 6.43 20.77 -6.04
CA VAL A 92 5.68 19.54 -5.74
C VAL A 92 5.27 19.57 -4.27
N GLU A 93 3.97 19.58 -4.01
CA GLU A 93 3.40 19.55 -2.67
C GLU A 93 3.19 18.10 -2.20
N SER A 94 2.69 17.24 -3.09
CA SER A 94 2.43 15.84 -2.78
C SER A 94 2.48 14.97 -4.05
N PHE A 95 2.46 13.66 -3.85
CA PHE A 95 2.31 12.70 -4.94
C PHE A 95 1.36 11.57 -4.55
N SER A 96 0.64 11.05 -5.54
CA SER A 96 -0.39 10.05 -5.35
C SER A 96 -0.37 8.96 -6.42
N CYS A 97 -0.67 7.72 -6.03
CA CYS A 97 -0.83 6.59 -6.94
C CYS A 97 -2.31 6.27 -7.11
N ARG A 98 -2.83 6.40 -8.35
CA ARG A 98 -4.22 6.05 -8.67
C ARG A 98 -4.52 4.54 -8.57
N ASN A 99 -3.50 3.70 -8.63
CA ASN A 99 -3.66 2.24 -8.63
C ASN A 99 -3.78 1.63 -7.24
N CYS A 100 -2.92 2.00 -6.30
CA CYS A 100 -2.91 1.43 -4.95
C CYS A 100 -3.30 2.42 -3.85
N GLY A 101 -3.68 3.65 -4.21
CA GLY A 101 -4.07 4.69 -3.25
C GLY A 101 -2.93 5.27 -2.43
N TYR A 102 -1.67 4.96 -2.76
CA TYR A 102 -0.51 5.53 -2.08
C TYR A 102 -0.52 7.05 -2.16
N LYS A 103 -0.33 7.72 -1.03
CA LYS A 103 -0.09 9.17 -0.95
C LYS A 103 1.20 9.39 -0.18
N GLY A 104 2.02 10.32 -0.66
CA GLY A 104 3.25 10.72 0.00
C GLY A 104 3.56 12.19 -0.24
N PHE A 105 4.48 12.70 0.57
CA PHE A 105 4.93 14.09 0.54
C PHE A 105 6.45 14.10 0.35
N PRO A 106 7.03 15.17 -0.23
CA PRO A 106 8.46 15.26 -0.43
C PRO A 106 9.28 14.91 0.83
N ASP A 107 8.85 15.34 2.01
CA ASP A 107 9.49 15.10 3.31
C ASP A 107 8.94 13.86 4.05
N ALA A 108 7.89 13.20 3.54
CA ALA A 108 7.26 12.04 4.17
C ALA A 108 6.81 11.00 3.13
N TRP A 109 7.79 10.29 2.56
CA TRP A 109 7.57 9.36 1.45
C TRP A 109 7.83 7.89 1.79
N LYS A 110 8.66 7.60 2.80
CA LYS A 110 9.02 6.21 3.14
C LYS A 110 7.79 5.49 3.71
N VAL A 111 7.41 4.36 3.12
CA VAL A 111 6.27 3.57 3.58
C VAL A 111 6.58 2.97 4.95
N ALA A 112 5.72 3.23 5.93
CA ALA A 112 5.86 2.77 7.31
C ALA A 112 4.94 1.59 7.62
N ARG A 113 3.65 1.68 7.25
CA ARG A 113 2.65 0.65 7.56
C ARG A 113 1.59 0.56 6.47
N TYR A 114 1.07 -0.66 6.28
CA TYR A 114 -0.12 -0.95 5.50
C TYR A 114 -1.22 -1.37 6.46
N GLU A 115 -2.39 -0.77 6.31
CA GLU A 115 -3.60 -1.14 7.05
C GLU A 115 -4.69 -1.41 6.01
N ILE A 116 -5.43 -2.50 6.19
CA ILE A 116 -6.53 -2.86 5.30
C ILE A 116 -7.80 -2.78 6.14
N SER A 117 -8.74 -1.93 5.74
CA SER A 117 -10.07 -1.82 6.35
C SER A 117 -11.16 -2.27 5.38
N LYS A 118 -12.29 -2.73 5.92
CA LYS A 118 -13.47 -3.09 5.14
C LYS A 118 -14.10 -1.86 4.44
N GLU A 119 -14.00 -0.69 5.07
CA GLU A 119 -14.44 0.64 4.57
C GLU A 119 -13.33 1.47 3.96
#